data_AF-A0A1F3VFZ2-F1
#
_entry.id   AF-A0A1F3VFZ2-F1
#
_cell.length_a   1.000
_cell.length_b   1.000
_cell.length_c   1.000
_cell.angle_alpha   90.00
_cell.angle_beta   90.00
_cell.angle_gamma   90.00
#
_symmetry.space_group_name_H-M   'P 1'
#
loop_
_entity.id
_entity.type
_entity.pdbx_description
1 polymer ?
#
loop_
_entity_poly.entity_id
_entity_poly.type
_entity_poly.pdbx_seq_one_letter_code
_entity_poly.pdbx_strand_id
1 'polypeptide(L)'
;MSEIIKKLEGVEEKKIDAIKKAHLSLVPPQIHRPTTTHKKFPSTLAIALFFMAAVSTWGGYRWYQKRATLQTTLEPKVELNFNQSNNEAILAFRQKNYQLALQKITPLVNSDLEKTPKEILNNMAVIYRHNNDFNKALPLIDLALKKHSNDATLFNNRGTVYLAQEKLDLAIVDFLAAIRINPDYSDAMLNLGFAYEKQKEWDLSYDFYRRYIKARDASPEIIKLLKQRIIKMYPLLLYSAGAVK
;
A
#
# COMPACT_ATOMS: atom_id res chain seq x y z
N MET A 1 -23.44 16.98 -6.83
CA MET A 1 -22.22 16.36 -7.40
C MET A 1 -22.16 16.60 -8.92
N SER A 2 -22.38 17.83 -9.41
CA SER A 2 -22.73 18.04 -10.84
C SER A 2 -22.07 19.23 -11.55
N GLU A 3 -21.11 19.93 -10.92
CA GLU A 3 -20.49 21.11 -11.54
C GLU A 3 -18.95 21.02 -11.59
N ILE A 4 -18.35 20.34 -10.61
CA ILE A 4 -16.92 20.03 -10.60
C ILE A 4 -16.58 18.93 -11.62
N ILE A 5 -17.46 17.93 -11.79
CA ILE A 5 -17.29 16.85 -12.78
C ILE A 5 -17.36 17.40 -14.21
N LYS A 6 -18.32 18.29 -14.52
CA LYS A 6 -18.41 18.98 -15.82
C LYS A 6 -17.18 19.85 -16.13
N LYS A 7 -16.59 20.51 -15.12
CA LYS A 7 -15.35 21.28 -15.28
C LYS A 7 -14.13 20.40 -15.52
N LEU A 8 -14.09 19.18 -14.97
CA LEU A 8 -13.01 18.22 -15.17
C LEU A 8 -13.12 17.53 -16.55
N GLU A 9 -14.33 17.13 -16.97
CA GLU A 9 -14.59 16.56 -18.30
C GLU A 9 -14.21 17.52 -19.43
N GLY A 10 -14.59 18.81 -19.31
CA GLY A 10 -14.22 19.84 -20.29
C GLY A 10 -12.71 20.19 -20.34
N VAL A 11 -11.96 19.86 -19.29
CA VAL A 11 -10.49 20.00 -19.26
C VAL A 11 -9.81 18.79 -19.92
N GLU A 12 -10.38 17.60 -19.79
CA GLU A 12 -9.89 16.38 -20.45
C GLU A 12 -10.14 16.41 -21.96
N GLU A 13 -11.31 16.85 -22.43
CA GLU A 13 -11.58 16.98 -23.87
C GLU A 13 -10.62 17.94 -24.58
N LYS A 14 -10.30 19.09 -23.96
CA LYS A 14 -9.32 20.05 -24.51
C LYS A 14 -7.91 19.48 -24.57
N LYS A 15 -7.52 18.62 -23.62
CA LYS A 15 -6.23 17.92 -23.64
C LYS A 15 -6.22 16.82 -24.71
N ILE A 16 -7.32 16.09 -24.89
CA ILE A 16 -7.47 15.07 -25.94
C ILE A 16 -7.42 15.72 -27.33
N ASP A 17 -8.05 16.87 -27.53
CA ASP A 17 -7.97 17.61 -28.80
C ASP A 17 -6.57 18.18 -29.06
N ALA A 18 -5.86 18.67 -28.03
CA ALA A 18 -4.46 19.08 -28.16
C ALA A 18 -3.56 17.90 -28.57
N ILE A 19 -3.82 16.71 -28.02
CA ILE A 19 -3.10 15.47 -28.37
C ILE A 19 -3.45 15.02 -29.81
N LYS A 20 -4.71 15.10 -30.24
CA LYS A 20 -5.12 14.81 -31.63
C LYS A 20 -4.51 15.78 -32.63
N LYS A 21 -4.44 17.08 -32.29
CA LYS A 21 -3.82 18.12 -33.13
C LYS A 21 -2.31 17.92 -33.27
N ALA A 22 -1.64 17.50 -32.18
CA ALA A 22 -0.22 17.15 -32.19
C ALA A 22 0.07 15.85 -32.96
N HIS A 23 -0.90 14.94 -33.07
CA HIS A 23 -0.77 13.70 -33.84
C HIS A 23 -0.98 13.92 -35.34
N LEU A 24 -1.81 14.90 -35.75
CA LEU A 24 -2.04 15.22 -37.16
C LEU A 24 -0.89 15.98 -37.85
N SER A 25 0.08 16.52 -37.11
CA SER A 25 1.23 17.26 -37.69
C SER A 25 2.42 16.37 -38.09
N LEU A 26 2.29 15.04 -38.02
CA LEU A 26 3.37 14.08 -38.31
C LEU A 26 3.13 13.23 -39.57
N VAL A 27 2.21 13.63 -40.45
CA VAL A 27 2.04 12.98 -41.77
C VAL A 27 3.01 13.65 -42.76
N PRO A 28 4.02 12.94 -43.31
CA PRO A 28 4.90 13.54 -44.30
C PRO A 28 4.18 13.72 -45.65
N PRO A 29 4.54 14.75 -46.45
CA PRO A 29 3.88 15.02 -47.72
C PRO A 29 4.20 13.95 -48.77
N GLN A 30 3.21 13.62 -49.59
CA GLN A 30 3.35 12.80 -50.80
C GLN A 30 4.18 13.58 -51.84
N ILE A 31 5.33 13.05 -52.26
CA ILE A 31 6.10 13.63 -53.37
C ILE A 31 6.18 12.65 -54.53
N HIS A 32 5.71 13.12 -55.69
CA HIS A 32 5.76 12.45 -56.99
C HIS A 32 7.19 12.21 -57.50
N ARG A 33 7.40 11.12 -58.24
CA ARG A 33 8.65 10.87 -58.99
C ARG A 33 8.70 11.77 -60.23
N PRO A 34 9.91 12.21 -60.66
CA PRO A 34 10.28 11.84 -62.03
C PRO A 34 11.77 11.51 -62.26
N THR A 35 11.93 10.49 -63.11
CA THR A 35 12.88 10.23 -64.22
C THR A 35 14.38 10.56 -64.12
N THR A 36 15.14 9.51 -64.46
CA THR A 36 16.58 9.39 -64.66
C THR A 36 17.14 10.22 -65.83
N THR A 37 18.37 10.74 -65.67
CA THR A 37 19.36 10.83 -66.76
C THR A 37 20.78 10.59 -66.24
N HIS A 38 21.51 9.71 -66.93
CA HIS A 38 22.81 9.13 -66.58
C HIS A 38 24.01 10.10 -66.64
N LYS A 39 24.99 9.91 -65.74
CA LYS A 39 26.44 9.97 -66.08
C LYS A 39 27.34 9.25 -65.06
N LYS A 40 27.93 8.14 -65.54
CA LYS A 40 29.21 7.45 -65.22
C LYS A 40 29.66 7.22 -63.74
N PHE A 41 29.73 5.93 -63.37
CA PHE A 41 30.41 5.28 -62.22
C PHE A 41 31.96 5.47 -62.25
N PRO A 42 32.79 5.20 -61.20
CA PRO A 42 32.63 4.17 -60.16
C PRO A 42 33.19 4.46 -58.73
N SER A 43 32.80 3.66 -57.73
CA SER A 43 33.68 3.06 -56.71
C SER A 43 32.83 2.29 -55.69
N THR A 44 33.39 1.20 -55.18
CA THR A 44 32.81 0.26 -54.21
C THR A 44 32.23 0.91 -52.93
N LEU A 45 32.56 2.18 -52.65
CA LEU A 45 31.96 2.96 -51.56
C LEU A 45 30.48 3.30 -51.78
N ALA A 46 30.03 3.49 -53.03
CA ALA A 46 28.65 3.88 -53.31
C ALA A 46 27.64 2.74 -53.05
N ILE A 47 28.06 1.48 -53.24
CA ILE A 47 27.26 0.30 -52.94
C ILE A 47 27.21 0.07 -51.41
N ALA A 48 28.30 0.33 -50.70
CA ALA A 48 28.34 0.25 -49.23
C ALA A 48 27.47 1.33 -48.56
N LEU A 49 27.45 2.56 -49.10
CA LEU A 49 26.57 3.63 -48.63
C LEU A 49 25.10 3.39 -48.98
N PHE A 50 24.81 2.71 -50.10
CA PHE A 50 23.44 2.29 -50.43
C PHE A 50 22.93 1.19 -49.48
N PHE A 51 23.79 0.27 -49.04
CA PHE A 51 23.44 -0.72 -48.02
C PHE A 51 23.29 -0.11 -46.61
N MET A 52 24.09 0.90 -46.26
CA MET A 52 23.93 1.63 -44.98
C MET A 52 22.70 2.56 -44.96
N ALA A 53 22.27 3.09 -46.10
CA ALA A 53 21.07 3.92 -46.21
C ALA A 53 19.75 3.09 -46.27
N ALA A 54 19.79 1.89 -46.83
CA ALA A 54 18.62 0.99 -46.87
C ALA A 54 18.32 0.35 -45.50
N VAL A 55 19.34 0.18 -44.64
CA VAL A 55 19.17 -0.29 -43.26
C VAL A 55 18.69 0.83 -42.33
N SER A 56 18.82 2.11 -42.69
CA SER A 56 18.54 3.23 -41.78
C SER A 56 17.15 3.88 -41.90
N THR A 57 16.32 3.56 -42.91
CA THR A 57 15.03 4.26 -43.09
C THR A 57 13.77 3.40 -43.00
N TRP A 58 13.82 2.10 -43.31
CA TRP A 58 12.64 1.23 -43.16
C TRP A 58 12.92 -0.07 -42.42
N GLY A 59 14.06 -0.71 -42.69
CA GLY A 59 14.53 -1.87 -41.94
C GLY A 59 14.89 -1.50 -40.50
N GLY A 60 15.65 -0.42 -40.32
CA GLY A 60 16.01 0.13 -39.03
C GLY A 60 14.79 0.66 -38.27
N TYR A 61 13.86 1.36 -38.93
CA TYR A 61 12.64 1.85 -38.28
C TYR A 61 11.69 0.74 -37.87
N ARG A 62 11.48 -0.27 -38.72
CA ARG A 62 10.71 -1.48 -38.35
C ARG A 62 11.42 -2.34 -37.33
N TRP A 63 12.74 -2.43 -37.36
CA TRP A 63 13.52 -3.10 -36.34
C TRP A 63 13.47 -2.33 -35.02
N TYR A 64 13.50 -0.99 -35.04
CA TYR A 64 13.35 -0.14 -33.85
C TYR A 64 11.93 -0.20 -33.31
N GLN A 65 10.90 -0.19 -34.16
CA GLN A 65 9.51 -0.42 -33.75
C GLN A 65 9.32 -1.84 -33.26
N LYS A 66 9.83 -2.86 -33.95
CA LYS A 66 9.73 -4.27 -33.54
C LYS A 66 10.52 -4.53 -32.27
N ARG A 67 11.66 -3.87 -32.06
CA ARG A 67 12.49 -3.93 -30.86
C ARG A 67 11.92 -3.08 -29.74
N ALA A 68 11.28 -1.94 -30.00
CA ALA A 68 10.55 -1.14 -29.02
C ALA A 68 9.25 -1.83 -28.62
N THR A 69 8.52 -2.45 -29.55
CA THR A 69 7.37 -3.31 -29.26
C THR A 69 7.82 -4.58 -28.55
N LEU A 70 8.91 -5.21 -29.00
CA LEU A 70 9.51 -6.35 -28.33
C LEU A 70 9.99 -5.96 -26.94
N GLN A 71 10.57 -4.78 -26.74
CA GLN A 71 11.00 -4.26 -25.44
C GLN A 71 9.81 -3.85 -24.58
N THR A 72 8.69 -3.35 -25.12
CA THR A 72 7.45 -3.21 -24.35
C THR A 72 6.76 -4.56 -24.06
N THR A 73 7.09 -5.63 -24.80
CA THR A 73 6.60 -7.00 -24.54
C THR A 73 7.60 -7.89 -23.78
N LEU A 74 8.87 -7.48 -23.68
CA LEU A 74 10.03 -8.16 -23.05
C LEU A 74 10.66 -7.31 -21.95
N GLU A 75 10.16 -6.10 -21.69
CA GLU A 75 10.09 -5.65 -20.31
C GLU A 75 9.51 -6.86 -19.60
N PRO A 76 10.21 -7.47 -18.63
CA PRO A 76 9.52 -8.42 -17.78
C PRO A 76 8.29 -7.63 -17.38
N LYS A 77 7.11 -8.12 -17.78
CA LYS A 77 5.90 -7.81 -17.04
C LYS A 77 6.34 -8.29 -15.69
N VAL A 78 6.89 -7.39 -14.89
CA VAL A 78 7.22 -7.66 -13.51
C VAL A 78 5.81 -7.84 -13.00
N GLU A 79 5.31 -9.07 -13.12
CA GLU A 79 4.22 -9.56 -12.32
C GLU A 79 4.75 -9.26 -10.95
N LEU A 80 4.33 -8.08 -10.49
CA LEU A 80 4.74 -7.49 -9.26
C LEU A 80 4.27 -8.52 -8.27
N ASN A 81 5.18 -9.41 -7.89
CA ASN A 81 4.77 -10.69 -7.37
C ASN A 81 3.99 -10.31 -6.12
N PHE A 82 2.71 -10.67 -6.06
CA PHE A 82 1.76 -10.10 -5.11
C PHE A 82 2.34 -10.12 -3.68
N ASN A 83 3.09 -11.19 -3.40
CA ASN A 83 3.86 -11.38 -2.18
C ASN A 83 5.08 -10.46 -2.07
N GLN A 84 5.87 -10.26 -3.13
CA GLN A 84 7.04 -9.40 -3.14
C GLN A 84 6.69 -7.94 -2.81
N SER A 85 5.74 -7.32 -3.49
CA SER A 85 5.45 -5.91 -3.20
C SER A 85 4.72 -5.70 -1.88
N ASN A 86 3.92 -6.67 -1.43
CA ASN A 86 3.38 -6.65 -0.08
C ASN A 86 4.52 -6.76 0.96
N ASN A 87 5.51 -7.62 0.72
CA ASN A 87 6.69 -7.73 1.58
C ASN A 87 7.51 -6.44 1.59
N GLU A 88 7.74 -5.81 0.43
CA GLU A 88 8.40 -4.50 0.34
C GLU A 88 7.64 -3.42 1.11
N ALA A 89 6.31 -3.40 1.02
CA ALA A 89 5.48 -2.48 1.79
C ALA A 89 5.61 -2.72 3.31
N ILE A 90 5.62 -3.98 3.75
CA ILE A 90 5.80 -4.35 5.16
C ILE A 90 7.21 -3.96 5.65
N LEU A 91 8.25 -4.16 4.83
CA LEU A 91 9.61 -3.75 5.17
C LEU A 91 9.73 -2.23 5.29
N ALA A 92 9.17 -1.48 4.35
CA ALA A 92 9.12 -0.02 4.40
C ALA A 92 8.33 0.47 5.64
N PHE A 93 7.23 -0.20 5.98
CA PHE A 93 6.45 0.06 7.18
C PHE A 93 7.27 -0.16 8.47
N ARG A 94 8.03 -1.26 8.56
CA ARG A 94 8.92 -1.54 9.70
C ARG A 94 10.02 -0.48 9.85
N GLN A 95 10.46 0.10 8.74
CA GLN A 95 11.39 1.24 8.71
C GLN A 95 10.70 2.58 9.01
N LYS A 96 9.41 2.58 9.33
CA LYS A 96 8.56 3.77 9.54
C LYS A 96 8.46 4.68 8.32
N ASN A 97 8.81 4.19 7.14
CA ASN A 97 8.66 4.91 5.88
C ASN A 97 7.26 4.64 5.30
N TYR A 98 6.25 5.28 5.88
CA TYR A 98 4.85 5.04 5.53
C TYR A 98 4.51 5.48 4.10
N GLN A 99 5.19 6.53 3.58
CA GLN A 99 4.99 6.98 2.21
C GLN A 99 5.45 5.92 1.21
N LEU A 100 6.64 5.34 1.42
CA LEU A 100 7.13 4.23 0.58
C LEU A 100 6.24 2.99 0.75
N ALA A 101 5.81 2.68 1.96
CA ALA A 101 4.90 1.55 2.20
C ALA A 101 3.59 1.70 1.41
N LEU A 102 2.99 2.91 1.42
CA LEU A 102 1.81 3.22 0.62
C LEU A 102 2.08 3.12 -0.88
N GLN A 103 3.22 3.65 -1.34
CA GLN A 103 3.61 3.56 -2.75
C GLN A 103 3.71 2.10 -3.22
N LYS A 104 4.22 1.21 -2.37
CA LYS A 104 4.40 -0.21 -2.67
C LYS A 104 3.12 -1.03 -2.58
N ILE A 105 2.21 -0.69 -1.66
CA ILE A 105 0.97 -1.43 -1.46
C ILE A 105 -0.18 -0.97 -2.39
N THR A 106 -0.19 0.30 -2.80
CA THR A 106 -1.26 0.87 -3.65
C THR A 106 -1.46 0.10 -4.97
N PRO A 107 -0.41 -0.32 -5.70
CA PRO A 107 -0.58 -1.11 -6.92
C PRO A 107 -1.21 -2.50 -6.72
N LEU A 108 -1.24 -3.00 -5.48
CA LEU A 108 -1.85 -4.29 -5.13
C LEU A 108 -3.37 -4.19 -4.91
N VAL A 109 -3.91 -2.98 -4.92
CA VAL A 109 -5.34 -2.72 -4.82
C VAL A 109 -5.94 -2.96 -6.20
N ASN A 110 -6.90 -3.89 -6.27
CA ASN A 110 -7.63 -4.14 -7.51
C ASN A 110 -8.43 -2.88 -7.90
N SER A 111 -8.64 -2.66 -9.20
CA SER A 111 -9.47 -1.55 -9.71
C SER A 111 -10.87 -1.52 -9.07
N ASP A 112 -11.34 -2.69 -8.66
CA ASP A 112 -12.48 -2.88 -7.77
C ASP A 112 -11.99 -3.22 -6.35
N LEU A 113 -12.22 -2.30 -5.41
CA LEU A 113 -11.82 -2.43 -4.01
C LEU A 113 -12.42 -3.69 -3.37
N GLU A 114 -13.63 -4.09 -3.76
CA GLU A 114 -14.31 -5.28 -3.21
C GLU A 114 -13.58 -6.57 -3.59
N LYS A 115 -12.89 -6.60 -4.74
CA LYS A 115 -12.08 -7.74 -5.20
C LYS A 115 -10.70 -7.81 -4.56
N THR A 116 -10.28 -6.78 -3.82
CA THR A 116 -8.96 -6.77 -3.16
C THR A 116 -8.92 -7.77 -2.00
N PRO A 117 -7.85 -8.57 -1.85
CA PRO A 117 -7.69 -9.50 -0.72
C PRO A 117 -7.74 -8.76 0.62
N LYS A 118 -8.31 -9.41 1.65
CA LYS A 118 -8.48 -8.80 2.98
C LYS A 118 -7.14 -8.40 3.61
N GLU A 119 -6.09 -9.17 3.33
CA GLU A 119 -4.74 -8.96 3.84
C GLU A 119 -4.17 -7.63 3.35
N ILE A 120 -4.39 -7.30 2.07
CA ILE A 120 -3.95 -6.03 1.47
C ILE A 120 -4.75 -4.88 2.06
N LEU A 121 -6.08 -5.02 2.15
CA LEU A 121 -6.93 -4.00 2.77
C LEU A 121 -6.50 -3.70 4.21
N ASN A 122 -6.24 -4.76 4.99
CA ASN A 122 -5.79 -4.67 6.37
C ASN A 122 -4.40 -4.04 6.50
N ASN A 123 -3.42 -4.50 5.73
CA ASN A 123 -2.07 -3.95 5.75
C ASN A 123 -2.07 -2.47 5.36
N MET A 124 -2.83 -2.11 4.32
CA MET A 124 -2.97 -0.73 3.88
C MET A 124 -3.64 0.14 4.94
N ALA A 125 -4.66 -0.37 5.63
CA ALA A 125 -5.29 0.33 6.75
C ALA A 125 -4.34 0.57 7.92
N VAL A 126 -3.50 -0.43 8.27
CA VAL A 126 -2.47 -0.30 9.30
C VAL A 126 -1.46 0.78 8.91
N ILE A 127 -1.02 0.82 7.65
CA ILE A 127 -0.10 1.86 7.15
C ILE A 127 -0.77 3.24 7.24
N TYR A 128 -2.03 3.39 6.79
CA TYR A 128 -2.77 4.65 6.90
C TYR A 128 -2.96 5.10 8.35
N ARG A 129 -3.26 4.19 9.28
CA ARG A 129 -3.34 4.47 10.71
C ARG A 129 -2.02 5.06 11.24
N HIS A 130 -0.90 4.45 10.89
CA HIS A 130 0.42 4.93 11.30
C HIS A 130 0.82 6.26 10.64
N ASN A 131 0.25 6.55 9.48
CA ASN A 131 0.36 7.86 8.81
C ASN A 131 -0.68 8.88 9.33
N ASN A 132 -1.42 8.58 10.41
CA ASN A 132 -2.51 9.38 10.98
C ASN A 132 -3.69 9.67 10.02
N ASP A 133 -3.82 8.93 8.92
CA ASP A 133 -4.89 9.10 7.93
C ASP A 133 -6.07 8.15 8.25
N PHE A 134 -6.71 8.39 9.39
CA PHE A 134 -7.77 7.50 9.90
C PHE A 134 -9.01 7.43 9.01
N ASN A 135 -9.27 8.50 8.24
CA ASN A 135 -10.38 8.58 7.29
C ASN A 135 -10.23 7.59 6.14
N LYS A 136 -9.00 7.21 5.79
CA LYS A 136 -8.73 6.14 4.83
C LYS A 136 -8.60 4.78 5.50
N ALA A 137 -8.09 4.71 6.74
CA ALA A 137 -7.90 3.44 7.44
C ALA A 137 -9.23 2.74 7.76
N LEU A 138 -10.21 3.42 8.36
CA LEU A 138 -11.45 2.80 8.81
C LEU A 138 -12.26 2.14 7.68
N PRO A 139 -12.53 2.80 6.54
CA PRO A 139 -13.31 2.19 5.46
C PRO A 139 -12.69 0.92 4.88
N LEU A 140 -11.35 0.83 4.87
CA LEU A 140 -10.64 -0.35 4.41
C LEU A 140 -10.82 -1.53 5.36
N ILE A 141 -10.78 -1.28 6.67
CA ILE A 141 -11.01 -2.33 7.67
C ILE A 141 -12.49 -2.74 7.68
N ASP A 142 -13.41 -1.79 7.57
CA ASP A 142 -14.85 -2.07 7.48
C ASP A 142 -15.19 -2.90 6.24
N LEU A 143 -14.56 -2.61 5.09
CA LEU A 143 -14.69 -3.42 3.90
C LEU A 143 -14.12 -4.84 4.11
N ALA A 144 -12.95 -4.95 4.76
CA ALA A 144 -12.38 -6.25 5.08
C ALA A 144 -13.28 -7.07 6.04
N LEU A 145 -13.89 -6.42 7.04
CA LEU A 145 -14.85 -7.02 7.97
C LEU A 145 -16.17 -7.40 7.28
N LYS A 146 -16.66 -6.62 6.31
CA LYS A 146 -17.84 -6.99 5.51
C LYS A 146 -17.62 -8.32 4.79
N LYS A 147 -16.39 -8.57 4.31
CA LYS A 147 -16.01 -9.83 3.65
C LYS A 147 -15.72 -10.96 4.64
N HIS A 148 -15.16 -10.63 5.79
CA HIS A 148 -14.76 -11.58 6.84
C HIS A 148 -15.20 -11.08 8.21
N SER A 149 -16.49 -11.27 8.51
CA SER A 149 -17.16 -10.69 9.68
C SER A 149 -16.72 -11.26 11.02
N ASN A 150 -15.90 -12.31 11.02
CA ASN A 150 -15.43 -13.02 12.22
C ASN A 150 -13.90 -13.13 12.25
N ASP A 151 -13.18 -12.05 11.92
CA ASP A 151 -11.71 -12.02 11.94
C ASP A 151 -11.19 -11.18 13.11
N ALA A 152 -10.59 -11.85 14.10
CA ALA A 152 -10.06 -11.21 15.29
C ALA A 152 -9.00 -10.13 14.98
N THR A 153 -8.19 -10.33 13.93
CA THR A 153 -7.12 -9.40 13.53
C THR A 153 -7.72 -8.09 13.04
N LEU A 154 -8.81 -8.16 12.27
CA LEU A 154 -9.48 -6.97 11.73
C LEU A 154 -10.14 -6.15 12.84
N PHE A 155 -10.82 -6.81 13.78
CA PHE A 155 -11.38 -6.13 14.96
C PHE A 155 -10.29 -5.48 15.80
N ASN A 156 -9.19 -6.18 16.10
CA ASN A 156 -8.06 -5.59 16.81
C ASN A 156 -7.51 -4.37 16.06
N ASN A 157 -7.30 -4.46 14.75
CA ASN A 157 -6.76 -3.35 13.97
C ASN A 157 -7.72 -2.16 13.91
N ARG A 158 -9.04 -2.36 13.79
CA ARG A 158 -10.01 -1.26 13.88
C ARG A 158 -10.01 -0.62 15.27
N GLY A 159 -9.95 -1.45 16.31
CA GLY A 159 -9.77 -0.99 17.70
C GLY A 159 -8.52 -0.12 17.86
N THR A 160 -7.38 -0.47 17.25
CA THR A 160 -6.18 0.37 17.30
C THR A 160 -6.35 1.71 16.59
N VAL A 161 -7.17 1.78 15.53
CA VAL A 161 -7.51 3.05 14.87
C VAL A 161 -8.35 3.91 15.82
N TYR A 162 -9.38 3.36 16.45
CA TYR A 162 -10.20 4.08 17.42
C TYR A 162 -9.40 4.53 18.64
N LEU A 163 -8.48 3.69 19.13
CA LEU A 163 -7.58 4.03 20.23
C LEU A 163 -6.68 5.23 19.86
N ALA A 164 -6.15 5.26 18.63
CA ALA A 164 -5.35 6.38 18.13
C ALA A 164 -6.18 7.67 17.95
N GLN A 165 -7.48 7.54 17.72
CA GLN A 165 -8.44 8.66 17.69
C GLN A 165 -8.98 9.05 19.08
N GLU A 166 -8.48 8.42 20.16
CA GLU A 166 -8.98 8.57 21.54
C GLU A 166 -10.47 8.20 21.73
N LYS A 167 -11.05 7.45 20.80
CA LYS A 167 -12.40 6.88 20.90
C LYS A 167 -12.36 5.58 21.70
N LEU A 168 -12.10 5.70 22.99
CA LEU A 168 -11.78 4.57 23.87
C LEU A 168 -12.90 3.53 23.95
N ASP A 169 -14.16 3.96 24.03
CA ASP A 169 -15.30 3.03 24.12
C ASP A 169 -15.42 2.14 22.88
N LEU A 170 -15.28 2.73 21.69
CA LEU A 170 -15.30 1.98 20.43
C LEU A 170 -14.10 1.03 20.32
N ALA A 171 -12.92 1.48 20.77
CA ALA A 171 -11.72 0.64 20.79
C ALA A 171 -11.92 -0.58 21.70
N ILE A 172 -12.48 -0.39 22.89
CA ILE A 172 -12.76 -1.45 23.86
C ILE A 172 -13.73 -2.49 23.27
N VAL A 173 -14.82 -2.04 22.65
CA VAL A 173 -15.79 -2.93 21.99
C VAL A 173 -15.10 -3.81 20.94
N ASP A 174 -14.24 -3.21 20.10
CA ASP A 174 -13.53 -3.94 19.05
C ASP A 174 -12.47 -4.90 19.62
N PHE A 175 -11.71 -4.51 20.65
CA PHE A 175 -10.75 -5.42 21.28
C PHE A 175 -11.44 -6.59 22.00
N LEU A 176 -12.57 -6.34 22.67
CA LEU A 176 -13.40 -7.40 23.26
C LEU A 176 -13.95 -8.35 22.19
N ALA A 177 -14.39 -7.83 21.05
CA ALA A 177 -14.80 -8.65 19.91
C ALA A 177 -13.65 -9.54 19.41
N ALA A 178 -12.44 -8.97 19.27
CA ALA A 178 -11.24 -9.73 18.87
C ALA A 178 -10.92 -10.87 19.86
N ILE A 179 -10.95 -10.59 21.17
CA ILE A 179 -10.70 -11.59 22.23
C ILE A 179 -11.81 -12.65 22.28
N ARG A 180 -13.07 -12.27 22.02
CA ARG A 180 -14.18 -13.23 21.95
C ARG A 180 -14.00 -14.23 20.80
N ILE A 181 -13.46 -13.77 19.68
CA ILE A 181 -13.21 -14.60 18.48
C ILE A 181 -11.96 -15.46 18.69
N ASN A 182 -10.89 -14.87 19.22
CA ASN A 182 -9.65 -15.57 19.56
C ASN A 182 -9.26 -15.27 21.01
N PRO A 183 -9.64 -16.15 21.96
CA PRO A 183 -9.34 -15.98 23.38
C PRO A 183 -7.86 -15.94 23.72
N ASP A 184 -6.98 -16.44 22.83
CA ASP A 184 -5.52 -16.44 23.02
C ASP A 184 -4.84 -15.24 22.33
N TYR A 185 -5.61 -14.25 21.84
CA TYR A 185 -5.04 -13.12 21.09
C TYR A 185 -4.37 -12.10 22.01
N SER A 186 -3.10 -12.31 22.28
CA SER A 186 -2.27 -11.51 23.19
C SER A 186 -2.26 -10.01 22.85
N ASP A 187 -2.09 -9.64 21.57
CA ASP A 187 -2.10 -8.24 21.13
C ASP A 187 -3.42 -7.53 21.47
N ALA A 188 -4.55 -8.21 21.31
CA ALA A 188 -5.85 -7.64 21.65
C ALA A 188 -6.01 -7.46 23.16
N MET A 189 -5.49 -8.40 23.98
CA MET A 189 -5.46 -8.25 25.44
C MET A 189 -4.59 -7.06 25.86
N LEU A 190 -3.43 -6.91 25.25
CA LEU A 190 -2.52 -5.80 25.51
C LEU A 190 -3.17 -4.46 25.19
N ASN A 191 -3.76 -4.36 24.00
CA ASN A 191 -4.44 -3.14 23.54
C ASN A 191 -5.66 -2.81 24.40
N LEU A 192 -6.43 -3.81 24.81
CA LEU A 192 -7.56 -3.62 25.73
C LEU A 192 -7.09 -3.13 27.11
N GLY A 193 -6.02 -3.71 27.65
CA GLY A 193 -5.40 -3.25 28.90
C GLY A 193 -4.97 -1.78 28.81
N PHE A 194 -4.38 -1.37 27.69
CA PHE A 194 -4.01 0.02 27.42
C PHE A 194 -5.23 0.95 27.29
N ALA A 195 -6.33 0.48 26.66
CA ALA A 195 -7.55 1.26 26.52
C ALA A 195 -8.20 1.53 27.89
N TYR A 196 -8.33 0.50 28.74
CA TYR A 196 -8.84 0.66 30.11
C TYR A 196 -7.94 1.53 30.97
N GLU A 197 -6.62 1.43 30.80
CA GLU A 197 -5.69 2.31 31.50
C GLU A 197 -5.92 3.78 31.13
N LYS A 198 -6.13 4.08 29.84
CA LYS A 198 -6.45 5.44 29.39
C LYS A 198 -7.78 5.94 29.94
N GLN A 199 -8.74 5.05 30.19
CA GLN A 199 -10.00 5.35 30.88
C GLN A 199 -9.86 5.47 32.41
N LYS A 200 -8.68 5.17 32.97
CA LYS A 200 -8.43 5.07 34.41
C LYS A 200 -9.19 3.92 35.10
N GLU A 201 -9.63 2.93 34.33
CA GLU A 201 -10.20 1.68 34.82
C GLU A 201 -9.07 0.70 35.16
N TRP A 202 -8.34 1.04 36.23
CA TRP A 202 -7.07 0.40 36.57
C TRP A 202 -7.20 -1.09 36.89
N ASP A 203 -8.31 -1.53 37.49
CA ASP A 203 -8.55 -2.93 37.84
C ASP A 203 -8.69 -3.79 36.57
N LEU A 204 -9.49 -3.32 35.62
CA LEU A 204 -9.65 -3.96 34.32
C LEU A 204 -8.34 -3.96 33.53
N SER A 205 -7.62 -2.84 33.53
CA SER A 205 -6.30 -2.74 32.89
C SER A 205 -5.32 -3.77 33.46
N TYR A 206 -5.25 -3.88 34.79
CA TYR A 206 -4.40 -4.85 35.49
C TYR A 206 -4.70 -6.29 35.07
N ASP A 207 -5.99 -6.65 35.05
CA ASP A 207 -6.43 -7.99 34.68
C ASP A 207 -5.99 -8.37 33.27
N PHE A 208 -6.19 -7.48 32.30
CA PHE A 208 -5.79 -7.75 30.91
C PHE A 208 -4.27 -7.77 30.70
N TYR A 209 -3.50 -6.92 31.40
CA TYR A 209 -2.04 -7.03 31.38
C TYR A 209 -1.55 -8.33 32.02
N ARG A 210 -2.18 -8.78 33.11
CA ARG A 210 -1.87 -10.07 33.76
C ARG A 210 -2.15 -11.25 32.82
N ARG A 211 -3.21 -11.18 32.02
CA ARG A 211 -3.49 -12.18 30.98
C ARG A 211 -2.44 -12.16 29.88
N TYR A 212 -2.08 -10.98 29.36
CA TYR A 212 -0.99 -10.85 28.39
C TYR A 212 0.33 -11.44 28.90
N ILE A 213 0.72 -11.17 30.15
CA ILE A 213 1.98 -11.70 30.72
C ILE A 213 2.01 -13.24 30.77
N LYS A 214 0.84 -13.89 30.83
CA LYS A 214 0.72 -15.36 30.82
C LYS A 214 0.53 -15.94 29.41
N ALA A 215 0.35 -15.10 28.40
CA ALA A 215 0.14 -15.55 27.03
C ALA A 215 1.43 -16.20 26.48
N ARG A 216 1.27 -17.23 25.64
CA ARG A 216 2.39 -18.03 25.11
C ARG A 216 3.35 -17.22 24.24
N ASP A 217 2.80 -16.25 23.51
CA ASP A 217 3.47 -15.38 22.54
C ASP A 217 3.85 -14.00 23.12
N ALA A 218 3.75 -13.84 24.44
CA ALA A 218 4.07 -12.58 25.10
C ALA A 218 5.56 -12.21 24.96
N SER A 219 5.84 -11.03 24.41
CA SER A 219 7.20 -10.51 24.30
C SER A 219 7.81 -10.23 25.69
N PRO A 220 9.03 -10.75 25.98
CA PRO A 220 9.74 -10.47 27.23
C PRO A 220 9.96 -8.97 27.48
N GLU A 221 10.21 -8.20 26.43
CA GLU A 221 10.39 -6.75 26.48
C GLU A 221 9.11 -6.06 26.96
N ILE A 222 7.97 -6.44 26.39
CA ILE A 222 6.67 -5.89 26.78
C ILE A 222 6.32 -6.33 28.21
N ILE A 223 6.59 -7.58 28.59
CA ILE A 223 6.38 -8.05 29.98
C ILE A 223 7.14 -7.17 30.97
N LYS A 224 8.41 -6.84 30.69
CA LYS A 224 9.22 -5.97 31.54
C LYS A 224 8.58 -4.58 31.68
N LEU A 225 8.10 -3.99 30.58
CA LEU A 225 7.42 -2.69 30.58
C LEU A 225 6.11 -2.72 31.35
N LEU A 226 5.28 -3.75 31.14
CA LEU A 226 4.00 -3.89 31.84
C LEU A 226 4.17 -4.08 33.34
N LYS A 227 5.17 -4.85 33.78
CA LYS A 227 5.48 -4.99 35.22
C LYS A 227 5.78 -3.63 35.85
N GLN A 228 6.61 -2.79 35.20
CA GLN A 228 6.90 -1.44 35.69
C GLN A 228 5.64 -0.55 35.69
N ARG A 229 4.80 -0.69 34.66
CA ARG A 229 3.55 0.07 34.52
C ARG A 229 2.53 -0.28 35.61
N ILE A 230 2.34 -1.57 35.88
CA ILE A 230 1.49 -2.09 36.95
C ILE A 230 1.95 -1.59 38.32
N ILE A 231 3.26 -1.60 38.58
CA ILE A 231 3.84 -1.09 39.84
C ILE A 231 3.47 0.39 40.05
N LYS A 232 3.54 1.21 39.00
CA LYS A 232 3.18 2.64 39.07
C LYS A 232 1.67 2.86 39.26
N MET A 233 0.86 1.97 38.71
CA MET A 233 -0.60 2.01 38.81
C MET A 233 -1.09 1.64 40.22
N TYR A 234 -0.38 0.73 40.90
CA TYR A 234 -0.69 0.28 42.26
C TYR A 234 0.52 0.36 43.21
N PRO A 235 0.98 1.56 43.58
CA PRO A 235 2.13 1.71 44.48
C PRO A 235 1.88 1.05 45.86
N LEU A 236 0.61 0.94 46.29
CA LEU A 236 0.23 0.36 47.58
C LEU A 236 0.26 -1.18 47.63
N LEU A 237 0.11 -1.88 46.49
CA LEU A 237 0.18 -3.36 46.47
C LEU A 237 1.59 -3.85 46.86
N LEU A 238 2.63 -3.09 46.52
CA LEU A 238 4.02 -3.39 46.91
C LEU A 238 4.30 -3.15 48.40
N TYR A 239 3.65 -2.15 49.01
CA TYR A 239 3.77 -1.88 50.44
C TYR A 239 3.22 -3.04 51.30
N SER A 240 2.17 -3.70 50.82
CA SER A 240 1.57 -4.86 51.51
C SER A 240 2.31 -6.18 51.26
N ALA A 241 3.11 -6.29 50.20
CA ALA A 241 3.78 -7.53 49.78
C ALA A 241 5.24 -7.68 50.28
N GLY A 242 5.74 -6.77 51.11
CA GLY A 242 7.02 -6.95 51.83
C GLY A 242 8.28 -7.02 50.95
N ALA A 243 8.24 -6.48 49.72
CA ALA A 243 9.37 -6.51 48.78
C ALA A 243 10.26 -5.25 48.83
N VAL A 244 10.36 -4.62 50.00
CA VAL A 244 11.42 -3.65 50.31
C VAL A 244 11.99 -4.02 51.68
N LYS A 245 13.06 -4.80 51.65
CA LYS A 245 14.15 -4.78 52.64
C LYS A 245 15.45 -4.64 51.87
#